data_AF-A0A1F4UJ82-F1
#
_entry.id   AF-A0A1F4UJ82-F1
#
_cell.length_a   1.000
_cell.length_b   1.000
_cell.length_c   1.000
_cell.angle_alpha   90.00
_cell.angle_beta   90.00
_cell.angle_gamma   90.00
#
_symmetry.space_group_name_H-M   'P 1'
#
loop_
_entity.id
_entity.type
_entity.pdbx_description
1 polymer ?
#
loop_
_entity_poly.entity_id
_entity_poly.type
_entity_poly.pdbx_seq_one_letter_code
_entity_poly.pdbx_strand_id
1 'polypeptide(L)'
;MQRGILILNKEELNQLFTVLDISVFTGTQLFEKLNSASGSIEPEVRILLSEDELESIIDEMGMPFSNNQVLNSALEKINALMLSFRD
;
A
#
# COMPACT_ATOMS: atom_id res chain seq x y z
N MET A 1 7.46 -16.02 0.52
CA MET A 1 8.50 -14.98 0.77
C MET A 1 8.89 -14.28 -0.53
N GLN A 2 7.90 -13.90 -1.33
CA GLN A 2 8.13 -13.05 -2.49
C GLN A 2 8.16 -11.58 -2.06
N ARG A 3 8.91 -10.75 -2.79
CA ARG A 3 9.01 -9.30 -2.56
C ARG A 3 8.82 -8.58 -3.87
N GLY A 4 8.12 -7.46 -3.82
CA GLY A 4 7.80 -6.67 -4.99
C GLY A 4 7.72 -5.19 -4.65
N ILE A 5 7.76 -4.36 -5.68
CA ILE A 5 7.75 -2.90 -5.53
C ILE A 5 6.35 -2.41 -5.85
N LEU A 6 5.68 -1.87 -4.83
CA LEU A 6 4.44 -1.13 -5.01
C LEU A 6 4.77 0.29 -5.45
N ILE A 7 4.20 0.70 -6.59
CA ILE A 7 4.42 2.02 -7.18
C ILE A 7 3.11 2.81 -7.11
N LEU A 8 3.06 3.82 -6.26
CA LEU A 8 1.91 4.71 -6.10
C LEU A 8 2.31 6.14 -6.42
N ASN A 9 1.42 6.92 -7.02
CA ASN A 9 1.59 8.36 -7.05
C ASN A 9 1.23 8.96 -5.68
N LYS A 10 1.59 10.23 -5.47
CA LYS A 10 1.37 10.90 -4.20
C LYS A 10 -0.12 11.03 -3.82
N GLU A 11 -1.00 11.19 -4.79
CA GLU A 11 -2.44 11.27 -4.56
C GLU A 11 -3.01 9.91 -4.11
N GLU A 12 -2.63 8.83 -4.78
CA GLU A 12 -2.96 7.45 -4.44
C GLU A 12 -2.49 7.10 -3.04
N LEU A 13 -1.25 7.44 -2.70
CA LEU A 13 -0.69 7.19 -1.37
C LEU A 13 -1.45 7.96 -0.29
N ASN A 14 -1.77 9.24 -0.54
CA ASN A 14 -2.55 10.04 0.41
C ASN A 14 -3.96 9.46 0.61
N GLN A 15 -4.62 9.05 -0.48
CA GLN A 15 -5.94 8.41 -0.39
C GLN A 15 -5.86 7.07 0.33
N LEU A 16 -4.81 6.28 0.10
CA LEU A 16 -4.56 5.04 0.82
C LEU A 16 -4.50 5.29 2.33
N PHE A 17 -3.75 6.31 2.78
CA PHE A 17 -3.65 6.66 4.20
C PHE A 17 -4.92 7.27 4.80
N THR A 18 -5.92 7.63 4.00
CA THR A 18 -7.23 8.03 4.55
C THR A 18 -8.05 6.85 5.05
N VAL A 19 -7.77 5.65 4.53
CA VAL A 19 -8.49 4.41 4.87
C VAL A 19 -7.62 3.39 5.58
N LEU A 20 -6.30 3.42 5.34
CA LEU A 20 -5.32 2.56 5.98
C LEU A 20 -4.80 3.24 7.25
N ASP A 21 -5.16 2.71 8.41
CA ASP A 21 -4.53 3.14 9.67
C ASP A 21 -3.16 2.46 9.82
N ILE A 22 -2.10 3.17 9.44
CA ILE A 22 -0.73 2.63 9.58
C ILE A 22 -0.30 2.44 11.04
N SER A 23 -1.02 3.02 12.00
CA SER A 23 -0.68 2.93 13.43
C SER A 23 -0.78 1.49 13.94
N VAL A 24 -1.61 0.64 13.31
CA VAL A 24 -1.72 -0.79 13.65
C VAL A 24 -0.42 -1.56 13.39
N PHE A 25 0.41 -1.05 12.46
CA PHE A 25 1.69 -1.65 12.11
C PHE A 25 2.85 -1.10 12.96
N THR A 26 2.59 -0.26 13.96
CA THR A 26 3.64 0.35 14.79
C THR A 26 4.58 -0.71 15.37
N GLY A 27 5.89 -0.51 15.19
CA GLY A 27 6.92 -1.46 15.62
C GLY A 27 7.24 -2.56 14.60
N THR A 28 6.62 -2.54 13.41
CA THR A 28 6.96 -3.43 12.29
C THR A 28 7.77 -2.71 11.21
N GLN A 29 8.43 -3.49 10.35
CA GLN A 29 9.16 -2.95 9.19
C GLN A 29 8.21 -2.30 8.16
N LEU A 30 6.98 -2.79 8.06
CA LEU A 30 5.94 -2.22 7.21
C LEU A 30 5.63 -0.77 7.58
N PHE A 31 5.51 -0.49 8.87
CA PHE A 31 5.28 0.87 9.35
C PHE A 31 6.40 1.83 8.94
N GLU A 32 7.66 1.44 9.11
CA GLU A 32 8.79 2.30 8.72
C GLU A 32 8.78 2.62 7.21
N LYS A 33 8.46 1.62 6.38
CA LYS A 33 8.35 1.77 4.92
C LYS A 33 7.21 2.71 4.53
N LEU A 34 6.02 2.50 5.09
CA LEU A 34 4.84 3.33 4.82
C LEU A 34 5.02 4.76 5.35
N ASN A 35 5.59 4.92 6.55
CA ASN A 35 5.87 6.22 7.13
C ASN A 35 6.94 6.98 6.31
N SER A 36 7.99 6.28 5.85
CA SER A 36 8.99 6.88 4.94
C SER A 36 8.37 7.25 3.59
N ALA A 37 7.46 6.44 3.07
CA ALA A 37 6.71 6.73 1.84
C ALA A 37 5.84 7.99 2.00
N SER A 38 5.16 8.14 3.14
CA SER A 38 4.36 9.32 3.47
C SER A 38 5.17 10.61 3.52
N GLY A 39 6.43 10.54 3.95
CA GLY A 39 7.35 11.68 4.00
C GLY A 39 8.00 12.03 2.66
N SER A 40 7.80 11.23 1.61
CA SER A 40 8.46 11.44 0.33
C SER A 40 7.93 12.69 -0.40
N ILE A 41 8.85 13.51 -0.92
CA ILE A 41 8.52 14.67 -1.77
C ILE A 41 8.35 14.30 -3.25
N GLU A 42 8.73 13.08 -3.63
CA GLU A 42 8.66 12.59 -4.99
C GLU A 42 7.20 12.46 -5.48
N PRO A 43 6.94 12.67 -6.78
CA PRO A 43 5.61 12.49 -7.36
C PRO A 43 5.17 11.01 -7.41
N GLU A 44 6.15 10.11 -7.47
CA GLU A 44 5.98 8.66 -7.47
C GLU A 44 6.72 8.07 -6.27
N VAL A 45 6.03 7.24 -5.51
CA VAL A 45 6.54 6.58 -4.31
C VAL A 45 6.63 5.09 -4.57
N ARG A 46 7.81 4.53 -4.30
CA ARG A 46 8.15 3.13 -4.51
C ARG A 46 8.38 2.45 -3.18
N ILE A 47 7.55 1.49 -2.84
CA ILE A 47 7.57 0.81 -1.55
C ILE A 47 7.89 -0.66 -1.80
N LEU A 48 9.02 -1.13 -1.27
CA LEU A 48 9.38 -2.55 -1.34
C LEU A 48 8.61 -3.31 -0.26
N LEU A 49 7.63 -4.11 -0.69
CA LEU A 49 6.76 -4.89 0.19
C LEU A 49 7.00 -6.38 -0.02
N SER A 50 6.97 -7.16 1.06
CA SER A 50 6.81 -8.61 0.97
C SER A 50 5.35 -9.00 0.81
N GLU A 51 5.14 -10.22 0.35
CA GLU A 51 3.84 -10.89 0.30
C GLU A 51 3.04 -10.74 1.61
N ASP A 52 3.64 -11.09 2.75
CA ASP A 52 2.99 -11.00 4.08
C ASP A 52 2.62 -9.54 4.46
N GLU A 53 3.45 -8.57 4.06
CA GLU A 53 3.21 -7.15 4.32
C GLU A 53 2.04 -6.64 3.46
N LEU A 54 1.96 -7.11 2.22
CA LEU A 54 0.89 -6.76 1.29
C LEU A 54 -0.44 -7.36 1.73
N GLU A 55 -0.46 -8.62 2.18
CA GLU A 55 -1.64 -9.25 2.79
C GLU A 55 -2.10 -8.49 4.03
N SER A 56 -1.17 -8.09 4.91
CA SER A 56 -1.48 -7.27 6.08
C SER A 56 -2.14 -5.92 5.71
N ILE A 57 -1.69 -5.28 4.63
CA ILE A 57 -2.31 -4.04 4.11
C ILE A 57 -3.73 -4.33 3.61
N ILE A 58 -3.93 -5.41 2.84
CA ILE A 58 -5.25 -5.78 2.28
C ILE A 58 -6.24 -6.12 3.40
N ASP A 59 -5.80 -6.89 4.40
CA ASP A 59 -6.61 -7.29 5.55
C ASP A 59 -7.05 -6.06 6.37
N GLU A 60 -6.16 -5.09 6.59
CA GLU A 60 -6.49 -3.87 7.32
C GLU A 60 -7.43 -2.96 6.52
N MET A 61 -7.23 -2.82 5.22
CA MET A 61 -8.11 -1.97 4.38
C MET A 61 -9.53 -2.52 4.25
N GLY A 62 -9.72 -3.84 4.36
CA GLY A 62 -11.03 -4.46 4.19
C GLY A 62 -11.61 -4.30 2.77
N MET A 63 -12.94 -4.36 2.64
CA MET A 63 -13.61 -4.39 1.33
C MET A 63 -13.46 -3.07 0.53
N PRO A 64 -13.15 -3.13 -0.79
CA PRO A 64 -12.58 -2.01 -1.55
C PRO A 64 -13.62 -1.10 -2.22
N PHE A 65 -14.82 -0.94 -1.65
CA PHE A 65 -15.90 -0.21 -2.33
C PHE A 65 -16.05 1.21 -1.80
N SER A 66 -15.06 2.02 -2.12
CA SER A 66 -15.11 3.47 -2.01
C SER A 66 -15.51 4.09 -3.36
N ASN A 67 -16.35 5.13 -3.35
CA ASN A 67 -16.69 5.94 -4.53
C ASN A 67 -15.50 6.75 -5.11
N ASN A 68 -14.29 6.51 -4.60
CA ASN A 68 -13.10 7.28 -4.93
C ASN A 68 -12.25 6.53 -5.96
N GLN A 69 -12.20 7.07 -7.18
CA GLN A 69 -11.45 6.49 -8.29
C GLN A 69 -9.94 6.41 -8.03
N VAL A 70 -9.37 7.38 -7.30
CA VAL A 70 -7.94 7.41 -6.98
C VAL A 70 -7.59 6.30 -5.98
N LEU A 71 -8.44 6.09 -4.98
CA LEU A 71 -8.28 4.99 -4.04
C LEU A 71 -8.43 3.64 -4.76
N ASN A 72 -9.42 3.50 -5.63
CA ASN A 72 -9.60 2.27 -6.40
C ASN A 72 -8.38 1.97 -7.30
N SER A 73 -7.77 2.98 -7.92
CA SER A 73 -6.51 2.83 -8.66
C SER A 73 -5.36 2.32 -7.77
N ALA A 74 -5.22 2.86 -6.56
CA ALA A 74 -4.22 2.38 -5.60
C ALA A 74 -4.47 0.91 -5.20
N LEU A 75 -5.72 0.55 -4.96
CA LEU A 75 -6.14 -0.81 -4.61
C LEU A 75 -5.94 -1.79 -5.77
N GLU A 76 -6.20 -1.40 -7.01
CA GLU A 76 -5.91 -2.21 -8.19
C GLU A 76 -4.41 -2.50 -8.30
N LYS A 77 -3.55 -1.52 -8.03
CA LYS A 77 -2.09 -1.71 -8.04
C LYS A 77 -1.61 -2.64 -6.92
N ILE A 78 -2.20 -2.53 -5.73
CA ILE A 78 -1.94 -3.44 -4.60
C ILE A 78 -2.35 -4.87 -4.97
N ASN A 79 -3.56 -5.05 -5.51
CA ASN A 79 -4.05 -6.36 -5.94
C ASN A 79 -3.21 -6.94 -7.10
N ALA A 80 -2.81 -6.12 -8.06
CA ALA A 80 -1.95 -6.54 -9.16
C ALA A 80 -0.58 -7.02 -8.65
N LEU A 81 0.00 -6.32 -7.67
CA LEU A 81 1.24 -6.76 -7.03
C LEU A 81 1.04 -8.08 -6.27
N MET A 82 -0.07 -8.23 -5.57
CA MET A 82 -0.38 -9.46 -4.84
C MET A 82 -0.54 -10.66 -5.79
N LEU A 83 -1.22 -10.46 -6.91
CA LEU A 83 -1.35 -11.48 -7.95
C LEU A 83 0.00 -11.84 -8.56
N SER A 84 0.91 -10.87 -8.71
CA SER A 84 2.27 -11.15 -9.22
C SER A 84 3.11 -12.04 -8.31
N PHE A 85 2.73 -12.23 -7.04
CA PHE A 85 3.38 -13.17 -6.13
C PHE A 85 2.82 -14.60 -6.22
N ARG A 86 1.68 -14.78 -6.89
CA ARG A 86 0.97 -16.06 -7.01
C ARG A 86 1.20 -16.76 -8.35
N ASP A 87 1.73 -16.04 -9.33
CA ASP A 87 2.24 -16.54 -10.62
C ASP A 87 3.69 -17.03 -10.48
#